data_AF-A0A2R6P1L1-F1
#
_entry.id   AF-A0A2R6P1L1-F1
#
_cell.length_a   1.000
_cell.length_b   1.000
_cell.length_c   1.000
_cell.angle_alpha   90.00
_cell.angle_beta   90.00
_cell.angle_gamma   90.00
#
_symmetry.space_group_name_H-M   'P 1'
#
loop_
_entity.id
_entity.type
_entity.pdbx_description
1 polymer ?
#
loop_
_entity_poly.entity_id
_entity_poly.type
_entity_poly.pdbx_seq_one_letter_code
_entity_poly.pdbx_strand_id
1 'polypeptide(L)'
;MPTLPSVGTRFTYSGQLGTVRFVGEVQGATGIWIGVEWDDPNRGKHDGVKGDKRIPNAGSFIRPSPAISYGTSFLEALYSKYIEIPHGSGMEKVILGSSNGAIEVEAVGLDKIRGKLSNVERLREVSLDNEQVASSDPRGKIKETCPGRSSPA
;
A
#
# COMPACT_ATOMS: atom_id res chain seq x y z
N MET A 1 14.70 8.98 5.30
CA MET A 1 13.95 8.91 6.58
C MET A 1 12.60 8.30 6.28
N PRO A 2 12.15 7.24 6.97
CA PRO A 2 10.78 6.75 6.80
C PRO A 2 9.82 7.90 7.13
N THR A 3 8.83 8.11 6.26
CA THR A 3 7.79 9.11 6.49
C THR A 3 7.01 8.71 7.73
N LEU A 4 6.83 9.66 8.66
CA LEU A 4 6.04 9.42 9.85
C LEU A 4 4.55 9.46 9.50
N PRO A 5 3.72 8.55 10.07
CA PRO A 5 2.29 8.56 9.81
C PRO A 5 1.63 9.79 10.44
N SER A 6 0.46 10.17 9.93
CA SER A 6 -0.39 11.15 10.60
C SER A 6 -1.22 10.48 11.70
N VAL A 7 -1.69 11.28 12.66
CA VAL A 7 -2.67 10.80 13.65
C VAL A 7 -3.96 10.43 12.93
N GLY A 8 -4.55 9.29 13.31
CA GLY A 8 -5.72 8.70 12.66
C GLY A 8 -5.39 7.68 11.58
N THR A 9 -4.12 7.58 11.14
CA THR A 9 -3.70 6.57 10.16
C THR A 9 -3.93 5.15 10.69
N ARG A 10 -4.52 4.31 9.84
CA ARG A 10 -4.67 2.87 10.08
C ARG A 10 -3.36 2.16 9.78
N PHE A 11 -3.01 1.18 10.60
CA PHE A 11 -1.78 0.42 10.41
C PHE A 11 -1.98 -1.06 10.70
N THR A 12 -1.07 -1.87 10.16
CA THR A 12 -0.88 -3.28 10.53
C THR A 12 0.53 -3.46 11.07
N TYR A 13 0.67 -4.16 12.19
CA TYR A 13 1.96 -4.54 12.75
C TYR A 13 1.91 -5.96 13.29
N SER A 14 2.74 -6.85 12.76
CA SER A 14 2.74 -8.28 13.11
C SER A 14 1.35 -8.92 12.99
N GLY A 15 0.61 -8.58 11.92
CA GLY A 15 -0.74 -9.11 11.65
C GLY A 15 -1.86 -8.51 12.52
N GLN A 16 -1.55 -7.55 13.39
CA GLN A 16 -2.53 -6.87 14.24
C GLN A 16 -2.82 -5.47 13.71
N LEU A 17 -4.09 -5.10 13.71
CA LEU A 17 -4.57 -3.82 13.23
C LEU A 17 -4.66 -2.80 14.37
N GLY A 18 -4.47 -1.53 14.02
CA GLY A 18 -4.67 -0.44 14.96
C GLY A 18 -4.72 0.93 14.28
N THR A 19 -4.84 1.95 15.12
CA THR A 19 -4.89 3.36 14.73
C THR A 19 -3.78 4.14 15.41
N VAL A 20 -3.08 4.99 14.65
CA VAL A 20 -2.10 5.94 15.21
C VAL A 20 -2.83 7.03 15.98
N ARG A 21 -2.43 7.25 17.24
CA ARG A 21 -3.00 8.27 18.14
C ARG A 21 -2.01 9.37 18.51
N PHE A 22 -0.71 9.10 18.39
CA PHE A 22 0.35 10.06 18.71
C PHE A 22 1.59 9.79 17.87
N VAL A 23 2.28 10.84 17.45
CA VAL A 23 3.60 10.76 16.81
C VAL A 23 4.46 11.89 17.35
N GLY A 24 5.58 11.56 17.98
CA GLY A 24 6.48 12.56 18.55
C GLY A 24 7.45 11.99 19.58
N GLU A 25 8.20 12.88 20.22
CA GLU A 25 9.06 12.53 21.35
C GLU A 25 8.24 12.28 22.62
N VAL A 26 8.71 11.37 23.47
CA VAL A 26 8.07 11.05 24.74
C VAL A 26 9.02 11.42 25.86
N GLN A 27 8.52 12.13 26.88
CA GLN A 27 9.34 12.55 28.01
C GLN A 27 10.01 11.33 28.67
N GLY A 28 11.34 11.40 28.83
CA GLY A 28 12.13 10.32 29.41
C GLY A 28 12.50 9.20 28.42
N ALA A 29 12.15 9.32 27.13
CA ALA A 29 12.53 8.38 26.10
C ALA A 29 13.12 9.10 24.88
N THR A 30 14.27 8.63 24.40
CA THR A 30 14.99 9.28 23.29
C THR A 30 14.32 9.00 21.94
N GLY A 31 14.28 10.00 21.05
CA GLY A 31 13.80 9.87 19.67
C GLY A 31 12.27 9.76 19.53
N ILE A 32 11.82 9.54 18.28
CA ILE A 32 10.40 9.51 17.94
C ILE A 32 9.74 8.19 18.36
N TRP A 33 8.50 8.32 18.83
CA TRP A 33 7.59 7.25 19.18
C TRP A 33 6.25 7.43 18.48
N ILE A 34 5.59 6.30 18.23
CA ILE A 34 4.25 6.24 17.69
C ILE A 34 3.37 5.65 18.79
N GLY A 35 2.48 6.48 19.34
CA GLY A 35 1.42 6.02 20.21
C GLY A 35 0.30 5.43 19.37
N VAL A 36 -0.06 4.19 19.64
CA VAL A 36 -1.04 3.42 18.89
C VAL A 36 -2.14 2.90 19.79
N GLU A 37 -3.33 2.76 19.22
CA GLU A 37 -4.45 2.04 19.80
C GLU A 37 -4.71 0.80 18.95
N TRP A 38 -4.67 -0.38 19.56
CA TRP A 38 -4.96 -1.65 18.90
C TRP A 38 -6.46 -1.87 18.78
N ASP A 39 -6.87 -2.52 17.70
CA ASP A 39 -8.27 -2.96 17.56
C ASP A 39 -8.61 -4.09 18.53
N ASP A 40 -7.64 -5.00 18.77
CA ASP A 40 -7.72 -6.00 19.83
C ASP A 40 -7.20 -5.42 21.15
N PRO A 41 -8.06 -5.21 22.16
CA PRO A 41 -7.66 -4.63 23.44
C PRO A 41 -6.73 -5.54 24.25
N ASN A 42 -6.56 -6.82 23.89
CA ASN A 42 -5.62 -7.71 24.58
C ASN A 42 -4.17 -7.49 24.17
N ARG A 43 -3.92 -6.69 23.13
CA ARG A 43 -2.58 -6.53 22.54
C ARG A 43 -1.75 -5.43 23.16
N GLY A 44 -2.38 -4.37 23.65
CA GLY A 44 -1.67 -3.22 24.18
C GLY A 44 -1.06 -3.48 25.55
N LYS A 45 -0.22 -2.55 25.97
CA LYS A 45 0.51 -2.58 27.25
C LYS A 45 0.09 -1.47 28.21
N HIS A 46 -0.67 -0.52 27.68
CA HIS A 46 -1.15 0.67 28.36
C HIS A 46 -2.62 0.85 28.01
N ASP A 47 -3.32 1.71 28.74
CA ASP A 47 -4.70 1.99 28.43
C ASP A 47 -4.81 2.89 27.21
N GLY A 48 -5.69 2.55 26.28
CA GLY A 48 -6.05 3.35 25.12
C GLY A 48 -7.23 4.29 25.43
N VAL A 49 -7.60 5.12 24.46
CA VAL A 49 -8.71 6.06 24.55
C VAL A 49 -9.47 6.05 23.23
N LYS A 50 -10.72 5.56 23.29
CA LYS A 50 -11.64 5.53 22.14
C LYS A 50 -12.81 6.47 22.41
N GLY A 51 -12.79 7.65 21.79
CA GLY A 51 -13.70 8.74 22.13
C GLY A 51 -13.36 9.29 23.52
N ASP A 52 -14.35 9.39 24.40
CA ASP A 52 -14.14 9.83 25.79
C ASP A 52 -13.91 8.67 26.76
N LYS A 53 -13.87 7.42 26.26
CA LYS A 53 -13.76 6.23 27.10
C LYS A 53 -12.34 5.66 27.09
N ARG A 54 -11.77 5.50 28.29
CA ARG A 54 -10.52 4.77 28.53
C ARG A 54 -10.77 3.27 28.32
N ILE A 55 -9.96 2.65 27.46
CA ILE A 55 -10.00 1.21 27.19
C ILE A 55 -8.76 0.57 27.80
N PRO A 56 -8.90 -0.25 28.86
CA PRO A 56 -7.76 -0.88 29.49
C PRO A 56 -6.92 -1.70 28.49
N ASN A 57 -5.60 -1.58 28.57
CA ASN A 57 -4.63 -2.33 27.76
C ASN A 57 -4.76 -2.18 26.23
N ALA A 58 -5.49 -1.22 25.68
CA ALA A 58 -5.60 -1.05 24.22
C ALA A 58 -4.47 -0.21 23.60
N GLY A 59 -3.68 0.50 24.40
CA GLY A 59 -2.63 1.42 23.96
C GLY A 59 -1.22 0.84 24.00
N SER A 60 -0.37 1.26 23.07
CA SER A 60 1.08 1.00 23.11
C SER A 60 1.88 2.17 22.54
N PHE A 61 3.13 2.32 22.95
CA PHE A 61 4.12 3.10 22.22
C PHE A 61 5.06 2.17 21.46
N ILE A 62 5.18 2.37 20.15
CA ILE A 62 6.05 1.60 19.25
C ILE A 62 7.06 2.51 18.55
N ARG A 63 8.20 1.93 18.15
CA ARG A 63 9.21 2.65 17.37
C ARG A 63 8.81 2.68 15.88
N PRO A 64 9.07 3.78 15.17
CA PRO A 64 9.02 3.77 13.71
C PRO A 64 9.88 2.63 13.17
N SER A 65 9.29 1.78 12.34
CA SER A 65 9.92 0.56 11.84
C SER A 65 9.35 0.22 10.46
N PRO A 66 10.18 -0.30 9.53
CA PRO A 66 9.69 -0.83 8.25
C PRO A 66 8.69 -1.98 8.39
N ALA A 67 8.63 -2.63 9.56
CA ALA A 67 7.66 -3.69 9.84
C ALA A 67 6.23 -3.19 10.09
N ILE A 68 6.02 -1.87 10.19
CA ILE A 68 4.69 -1.26 10.31
C ILE A 68 4.20 -0.93 8.89
N SER A 69 3.10 -1.56 8.49
CA SER A 69 2.38 -1.21 7.25
C SER A 69 1.35 -0.14 7.59
N TYR A 70 1.34 0.97 6.83
CA TYR A 70 0.28 2.00 6.91
C TYR A 70 -0.76 1.86 5.79
N GLY A 71 -0.77 0.70 5.13
CA GLY A 71 -1.53 0.46 3.92
C GLY A 71 -0.91 1.10 2.69
N THR A 72 -1.65 1.04 1.59
CA THR A 72 -1.23 1.47 0.25
C THR A 72 -2.24 2.45 -0.35
N SER A 73 -1.87 3.14 -1.43
CA SER A 73 -2.82 3.95 -2.19
C SER A 73 -3.71 3.09 -3.07
N PHE A 74 -4.83 3.65 -3.54
CA PHE A 74 -5.72 2.96 -4.47
C PHE A 74 -4.98 2.53 -5.74
N LEU A 75 -4.22 3.44 -6.35
CA LEU A 75 -3.48 3.12 -7.58
C LEU A 75 -2.38 2.11 -7.33
N GLU A 76 -1.66 2.19 -6.23
CA GLU A 76 -0.62 1.21 -5.90
C GLU A 76 -1.21 -0.20 -5.70
N ALA A 77 -2.32 -0.33 -4.97
CA ALA A 77 -3.07 -1.58 -4.87
C ALA A 77 -3.60 -2.07 -6.23
N LEU A 78 -4.14 -1.16 -7.05
CA LEU A 78 -4.64 -1.47 -8.39
C LEU A 78 -3.52 -2.00 -9.29
N TYR A 79 -2.37 -1.33 -9.28
CA TYR A 79 -1.20 -1.74 -10.04
C TYR A 79 -0.65 -3.08 -9.55
N SER A 80 -0.50 -3.25 -8.25
CA SER A 80 -0.01 -4.52 -7.70
C SER A 80 -0.92 -5.69 -8.06
N LYS A 81 -2.24 -5.52 -7.93
CA LYS A 81 -3.20 -6.61 -8.16
C LYS A 81 -3.44 -6.94 -9.64
N TYR A 82 -3.45 -5.92 -10.51
CA TYR A 82 -3.87 -6.08 -11.90
C TYR A 82 -2.74 -5.93 -12.92
N ILE A 83 -1.57 -5.41 -12.52
CA ILE A 83 -0.45 -5.12 -13.43
C ILE A 83 0.80 -5.91 -13.05
N GLU A 84 1.13 -6.02 -11.76
CA GLU A 84 2.28 -6.81 -11.32
C GLU A 84 2.05 -8.32 -11.44
N ILE A 85 3.06 -9.00 -11.96
CA ILE A 85 3.06 -10.45 -12.26
C ILE A 85 3.70 -11.16 -11.05
N PRO A 86 3.14 -12.27 -10.52
CA PRO A 86 3.92 -13.18 -9.71
C PRO A 86 5.04 -13.73 -10.60
N HIS A 87 6.29 -13.46 -10.23
CA HIS A 87 7.49 -13.84 -10.99
C HIS A 87 7.47 -15.32 -11.42
N GLY A 88 7.05 -15.58 -12.66
CA GLY A 88 7.38 -16.77 -13.42
C GLY A 88 8.49 -16.41 -14.39
N SER A 89 9.72 -16.77 -14.05
CA SER A 89 10.94 -16.57 -14.81
C SER A 89 10.86 -17.15 -16.23
N GLY A 90 10.56 -16.32 -17.22
CA GLY A 90 10.61 -16.70 -18.63
C GLY A 90 11.26 -15.62 -19.47
N MET A 91 12.58 -15.71 -19.66
CA MET A 91 13.23 -15.12 -20.81
C MET A 91 12.53 -15.65 -22.07
N GLU A 92 11.79 -14.81 -22.78
CA GLU A 92 11.17 -15.18 -24.04
C GLU A 92 12.11 -14.73 -25.18
N LYS A 93 12.89 -15.67 -25.70
CA LYS A 93 13.77 -15.44 -26.85
C LYS A 93 12.91 -15.53 -28.13
N VAL A 94 12.64 -14.40 -28.77
CA VAL A 94 11.99 -14.37 -30.10
C VAL A 94 13.05 -14.17 -31.16
N ILE A 95 13.28 -15.19 -32.00
CA ILE A 95 14.19 -15.10 -33.16
C ILE A 95 13.36 -14.66 -34.35
N LEU A 96 13.52 -13.41 -34.78
CA LEU A 96 12.99 -12.92 -36.05
C LEU A 96 14.06 -13.12 -37.12
N GLY A 97 13.94 -14.23 -37.85
CA GLY A 97 14.83 -14.55 -38.97
C GLY A 97 14.38 -13.87 -40.26
N SER A 98 15.27 -13.07 -40.84
CA SER A 98 15.32 -12.89 -42.30
C SER A 98 16.79 -12.96 -42.73
N SER A 99 17.20 -14.15 -43.15
CA SER A 99 18.30 -14.45 -44.09
C SER A 99 19.57 -13.56 -44.08
N ASN A 100 20.24 -13.32 -42.94
CA ASN A 100 21.71 -13.19 -42.77
C ASN A 100 22.20 -12.39 -41.54
N GLY A 101 21.38 -12.18 -40.50
CA GLY A 101 21.88 -11.62 -39.26
C GLY A 101 20.88 -11.78 -38.13
N ALA A 102 21.24 -12.55 -37.10
CA ALA A 102 20.51 -12.56 -35.85
C ALA A 102 20.77 -11.22 -35.14
N ILE A 103 19.79 -10.31 -35.18
CA ILE A 103 19.85 -9.10 -34.38
C ILE A 103 19.25 -9.44 -33.01
N GLU A 104 20.09 -9.46 -31.99
CA GLU A 104 19.65 -9.46 -30.60
C GLU A 104 19.20 -8.04 -30.26
N VAL A 105 17.91 -7.86 -29.98
CA VAL A 105 17.38 -6.57 -29.50
C VAL A 105 16.83 -6.78 -28.10
N GLU A 106 17.42 -6.11 -27.12
CA GLU A 106 16.85 -5.94 -25.78
C GLU A 106 15.66 -4.98 -25.86
N ALA A 107 14.45 -5.52 -26.01
CA ALA A 107 13.24 -4.76 -25.75
C ALA A 107 12.87 -4.92 -24.27
N VAL A 108 13.33 -3.98 -23.42
CA VAL A 108 13.12 -4.06 -21.97
C VAL A 108 11.71 -3.59 -21.61
N GLY A 109 10.80 -4.56 -21.41
CA GLY A 109 9.70 -4.49 -20.41
C GLY A 109 8.51 -3.54 -20.63
N LEU A 110 8.59 -2.52 -21.49
CA LEU A 110 7.54 -1.51 -21.59
C LEU A 110 6.29 -1.97 -22.36
N ASP A 111 6.41 -2.88 -23.34
CA ASP A 111 5.26 -3.27 -24.17
C ASP A 111 4.27 -4.18 -23.43
N LYS A 112 4.78 -5.08 -22.56
CA LYS A 112 3.93 -5.90 -21.67
C LYS A 112 3.23 -5.05 -20.61
N ILE A 113 3.87 -3.98 -20.13
CA ILE A 113 3.26 -3.01 -19.21
C ILE A 113 2.18 -2.20 -19.94
N ARG A 114 2.45 -1.68 -21.14
CA ARG A 114 1.49 -0.90 -21.96
C ARG A 114 0.28 -1.72 -22.39
N GLY A 115 0.47 -3.00 -22.74
CA GLY A 115 -0.62 -3.92 -23.06
C GLY A 115 -1.52 -4.28 -21.87
N LYS A 116 -1.02 -4.19 -20.64
CA LYS A 116 -1.81 -4.41 -19.41
C LYS A 116 -2.43 -3.12 -18.89
N LEU A 117 -1.74 -1.99 -19.01
CA LEU A 117 -2.27 -0.65 -18.75
C LEU A 117 -3.49 -0.36 -19.65
N SER A 118 -3.44 -0.76 -20.92
CA SER A 118 -4.58 -0.67 -21.85
C SER A 118 -5.77 -1.56 -21.44
N ASN A 119 -5.54 -2.58 -20.61
CA ASN A 119 -6.59 -3.41 -20.03
C ASN A 119 -7.19 -2.74 -18.78
N VAL A 120 -6.39 -2.00 -18.00
CA VAL A 120 -6.88 -1.19 -16.87
C VAL A 120 -7.79 -0.06 -17.32
N GLU A 121 -7.48 0.60 -18.44
CA GLU A 121 -8.39 1.61 -19.04
C GLU A 121 -9.75 1.02 -19.47
N ARG A 122 -9.83 -0.31 -19.68
CA ARG A 122 -11.06 -1.04 -20.03
C ARG A 122 -11.75 -1.67 -18.82
N LEU A 123 -11.11 -1.71 -17.65
CA LEU A 123 -11.72 -2.26 -16.44
C LEU A 123 -12.92 -1.39 -16.05
N ARG A 124 -14.11 -2.00 -16.08
CA ARG A 124 -15.37 -1.35 -15.69
C ARG A 124 -15.63 -1.45 -14.19
N GLU A 125 -15.07 -2.48 -13.57
CA GLU A 125 -15.21 -2.80 -12.15
C GLU A 125 -13.92 -3.44 -11.67
N VAL A 126 -13.47 -3.04 -10.48
CA VAL A 126 -12.25 -3.55 -9.84
C VAL A 126 -12.55 -3.84 -8.38
N SER A 127 -12.08 -4.98 -7.87
CA SER A 127 -12.12 -5.32 -6.45
C SER A 127 -10.70 -5.29 -5.90
N LEU A 128 -10.49 -4.47 -4.87
CA LEU A 128 -9.24 -4.38 -4.12
C LEU A 128 -9.38 -5.02 -2.73
N ASP A 129 -10.22 -6.04 -2.63
CA ASP A 129 -10.38 -6.79 -1.38
C ASP A 129 -9.02 -7.35 -0.95
N ASN A 130 -8.72 -7.18 0.34
CA ASN A 130 -7.47 -7.58 1.02
C ASN A 130 -6.19 -6.82 0.61
N GLU A 131 -6.27 -5.77 -0.22
CA GLU A 131 -5.09 -5.02 -0.66
C GLU A 131 -4.63 -3.91 0.31
N GLN A 132 -5.21 -3.83 1.52
CA GLN A 132 -4.88 -2.82 2.54
C GLN A 132 -4.89 -1.37 2.04
N VAL A 133 -5.82 -1.01 1.15
CA VAL A 133 -5.98 0.36 0.66
C VAL A 133 -6.36 1.28 1.83
N ALA A 134 -5.49 2.24 2.13
CA ALA A 134 -5.65 3.13 3.30
C ALA A 134 -5.56 4.62 2.93
N SER A 135 -5.23 4.94 1.67
CA SER A 135 -5.06 6.32 1.23
C SER A 135 -5.56 6.55 -0.20
N SER A 136 -6.01 7.77 -0.46
CA SER A 136 -6.29 8.23 -1.82
C SER A 136 -5.03 8.76 -2.47
N ASP A 137 -4.84 8.45 -3.75
CA ASP A 137 -3.82 9.09 -4.57
C ASP A 137 -4.09 10.61 -4.75
N PRO A 138 -3.09 11.38 -5.23
CA PRO A 138 -3.26 12.80 -5.49
C PRO A 138 -4.50 13.11 -6.34
N ARG A 139 -5.13 14.25 -6.03
CA ARG A 139 -6.38 14.68 -6.69
C ARG A 139 -6.26 14.60 -8.21
N GLY A 140 -7.21 13.91 -8.84
CA GLY A 140 -7.26 13.76 -10.30
C GLY A 140 -6.55 12.51 -10.84
N LYS A 141 -5.57 11.94 -10.12
CA LYS A 141 -4.82 10.77 -10.60
C LYS A 141 -5.69 9.54 -10.81
N ILE A 142 -6.57 9.24 -9.86
CA ILE A 142 -7.53 8.13 -10.01
C ILE A 142 -8.42 8.33 -11.24
N LYS A 143 -8.86 9.57 -11.51
CA LYS A 143 -9.72 9.89 -12.66
C LYS A 143 -8.97 9.79 -13.99
N GLU A 144 -7.68 10.14 -14.02
CA GLU A 144 -6.81 9.98 -15.18
C GLU A 144 -6.59 8.50 -15.51
N THR A 145 -6.35 7.65 -14.49
CA THR A 145 -6.07 6.22 -14.68
C THR A 145 -7.34 5.38 -14.89
N CYS A 146 -8.46 5.77 -14.27
CA CYS A 146 -9.73 5.05 -14.33
C CYS A 146 -10.86 5.98 -14.82
N PRO A 147 -10.99 6.20 -16.14
CA PRO A 147 -12.03 7.07 -16.70
C PRO A 147 -13.46 6.50 -16.61
N GLY A 148 -13.61 5.23 -16.20
CA GLY A 148 -14.90 4.57 -15.97
C GLY A 148 -15.56 5.00 -14.66
N ARG A 149 -16.61 5.84 -14.77
CA ARG A 149 -17.57 6.29 -13.73
C ARG A 149 -17.33 5.75 -12.29
N SER A 150 -16.59 6.49 -11.47
CA SER A 150 -16.81 6.45 -10.03
C SER A 150 -18.03 7.34 -9.70
N SER A 151 -19.16 6.70 -9.36
CA SER A 151 -20.28 7.41 -8.75
C SER A 151 -20.00 7.53 -7.25
N PRO A 152 -20.14 8.71 -6.63
CA PRO A 152 -20.02 8.84 -5.18
C PRO A 152 -21.24 8.16 -4.54
N ALA A 153 -20.99 7.30 -3.55
CA ALA A 153 -21.97 6.86 -2.57
C ALA A 153 -21.55 7.44 -1.21
#